data_AF-I0YMM1-F1
#
_entry.id   AF-I0YMM1-F1
#
_cell.length_a   1.000
_cell.length_b   1.000
_cell.length_c   1.000
_cell.angle_alpha   90.00
_cell.angle_beta   90.00
_cell.angle_gamma   90.00
#
_symmetry.space_group_name_H-M   'P 1'
#
loop_
_entity.id
_entity.type
_entity.pdbx_description
1 polymer ?
#
loop_
_entity_poly.entity_id
_entity_poly.type
_entity_poly.pdbx_seq_one_letter_code
_entity_poly.pdbx_strand_id
1 'polypeptide(L)'
;MHRQNGGVNARYKAKYRSLIFNLKDANNPDLRRRVLSGEITGDVLVNLSAEELASDARKSENAQIRKTALFEAERGQHMKKATTDQFQCGKCKQRKCQYYQMQTRSADEPMTTFVTCTNCGNRWKFC
;
A
#
# COMPACT_ATOMS: atom_id res chain seq x y z
N MET A 1 -29.95 16.73 -1.69
CA MET A 1 -29.30 16.94 -0.38
C MET A 1 -30.24 17.06 0.83
N HIS A 2 -31.18 18.03 0.89
CA HIS A 2 -32.08 18.20 2.06
C HIS A 2 -33.00 16.98 2.26
N ARG A 3 -33.65 16.51 1.18
CA ARG A 3 -34.49 15.31 1.17
C ARG A 3 -33.72 14.05 1.58
N GLN A 4 -32.51 13.86 1.07
CA GLN A 4 -31.64 12.71 1.40
C GLN A 4 -31.23 12.64 2.87
N ASN A 5 -31.09 13.78 3.55
CA ASN A 5 -30.68 13.82 4.96
C ASN A 5 -31.86 13.94 5.93
N GLY A 6 -33.11 13.92 5.43
CA GLY A 6 -34.31 14.04 6.28
C GLY A 6 -34.43 15.40 6.98
N GLY A 7 -33.76 16.44 6.49
CA GLY A 7 -33.75 17.77 7.10
C GLY A 7 -32.35 18.37 7.32
N VAL A 8 -32.30 19.50 8.03
CA VAL A 8 -31.06 20.20 8.39
C VAL A 8 -30.47 19.59 9.65
N ASN A 9 -29.61 18.59 9.49
CA ASN A 9 -28.88 17.94 10.57
C ASN A 9 -27.35 18.19 10.48
N ALA A 10 -26.58 17.64 11.40
CA ALA A 10 -25.12 17.79 11.41
C ALA A 10 -24.47 17.26 10.11
N ARG A 11 -24.94 16.13 9.59
CA ARG A 11 -24.44 15.51 8.35
C ARG A 11 -24.71 16.39 7.12
N TYR A 12 -25.90 16.98 7.05
CA TYR A 12 -26.25 17.98 6.04
C TYR A 12 -25.30 19.18 6.10
N LYS A 13 -25.13 19.80 7.27
CA LYS A 13 -24.25 20.96 7.42
C LYS A 13 -22.79 20.62 7.08
N ALA A 14 -22.31 19.44 7.45
CA ALA A 14 -20.96 18.97 7.13
C ALA A 14 -20.75 18.79 5.62
N LYS A 15 -21.66 18.09 4.95
CA LYS A 15 -21.59 17.88 3.49
C LYS A 15 -21.70 19.22 2.74
N TYR A 16 -22.51 20.15 3.22
CA TYR A 16 -22.69 21.47 2.61
C TYR A 16 -21.39 22.28 2.67
N ARG A 17 -20.72 22.29 3.84
CA ARG A 17 -19.41 22.94 4.00
C ARG A 17 -18.35 22.31 3.10
N SER A 18 -18.34 20.98 3.00
CA SER A 18 -17.43 20.25 2.12
C SER A 18 -17.65 20.62 0.64
N LEU A 19 -18.89 20.66 0.17
CA LEU A 19 -19.20 21.04 -1.21
C LEU A 19 -18.80 22.49 -1.49
N ILE A 20 -19.12 23.43 -0.60
CA ILE A 20 -18.71 24.83 -0.76
C ILE A 20 -17.21 24.99 -0.79
N PHE A 21 -16.49 24.27 0.08
CA PHE A 21 -15.03 24.30 0.11
C PHE A 21 -14.44 23.87 -1.24
N ASN A 22 -14.90 22.73 -1.78
CA ASN A 22 -14.41 22.24 -3.08
C ASN A 22 -14.81 23.14 -4.26
N LEU A 23 -16.02 23.72 -4.24
CA LEU A 23 -16.48 24.63 -5.30
C LEU A 23 -15.80 26.00 -5.28
N LYS A 24 -15.31 26.44 -4.12
CA LYS A 24 -14.58 27.70 -3.93
C LYS A 24 -13.07 27.55 -4.10
N ASP A 25 -12.57 26.34 -4.28
CA ASP A 25 -11.14 26.09 -4.42
C ASP A 25 -10.61 26.73 -5.72
N ALA A 26 -9.67 27.68 -5.57
CA ALA A 26 -9.02 28.35 -6.69
C ALA A 26 -8.18 27.38 -7.53
N ASN A 27 -7.70 26.28 -6.92
CA ASN A 27 -6.92 25.25 -7.58
C ASN A 27 -7.79 24.18 -8.27
N ASN A 28 -9.12 24.30 -8.22
CA ASN A 28 -10.05 23.41 -8.90
C ASN A 28 -11.11 24.19 -9.72
N PRO A 29 -10.68 25.03 -10.70
CA PRO A 29 -11.62 25.82 -11.50
C PRO A 29 -12.50 24.95 -12.40
N ASP A 30 -12.01 23.77 -12.81
CA ASP A 30 -12.73 22.87 -13.72
C ASP A 30 -13.97 22.26 -13.05
N LEU A 31 -13.88 21.84 -11.78
CA LEU A 31 -15.07 21.35 -11.05
C LEU A 31 -16.20 22.38 -11.05
N ARG A 32 -15.87 23.65 -10.78
CA ARG A 32 -16.85 24.74 -10.82
C ARG A 32 -17.40 24.95 -12.22
N ARG A 33 -16.54 24.91 -13.26
CA ARG A 33 -16.95 25.01 -14.66
C ARG A 33 -17.95 23.92 -15.03
N ARG A 34 -17.67 22.66 -14.67
CA ARG A 34 -18.52 21.48 -14.97
C ARG A 34 -19.87 21.51 -14.26
N VAL A 35 -19.92 22.07 -13.05
CA VAL A 35 -21.19 22.28 -12.34
C VAL A 35 -22.00 23.40 -12.99
N LEU A 36 -21.35 24.49 -13.42
CA LEU A 36 -22.03 25.61 -14.10
C LEU A 36 -22.49 25.26 -15.52
N SER A 37 -21.72 24.44 -16.25
CA SER A 37 -22.11 23.96 -17.58
C SER A 37 -23.20 22.88 -17.55
N GLY A 38 -23.53 22.35 -16.37
CA GLY A 38 -24.53 21.31 -16.19
C GLY A 38 -24.02 19.89 -16.47
N GLU A 39 -22.72 19.71 -16.77
CA GLU A 39 -22.09 18.39 -16.90
C GLU A 39 -22.19 17.58 -15.61
N ILE A 40 -22.09 18.25 -14.46
CA ILE A 40 -22.36 17.66 -13.15
C ILE A 40 -23.67 18.25 -12.63
N THR A 41 -24.73 17.44 -12.59
CA THR A 41 -26.01 17.85 -12.04
C THR A 41 -25.95 17.96 -10.51
N GLY A 42 -26.86 18.75 -9.93
CA GLY A 42 -26.91 18.95 -8.48
C GLY A 42 -27.15 17.66 -7.68
N ASP A 43 -27.82 16.65 -8.25
CA ASP A 43 -27.98 15.35 -7.59
C ASP A 43 -26.67 14.56 -7.58
N VAL A 44 -25.99 14.49 -8.73
CA VAL A 44 -24.67 13.84 -8.85
C VAL A 44 -23.66 14.51 -7.93
N LEU A 45 -23.60 15.85 -7.92
CA LEU A 45 -22.67 16.62 -7.09
C LEU A 45 -22.75 16.26 -5.59
N VAL A 46 -23.96 16.03 -5.07
CA VAL A 46 -24.17 15.67 -3.66
C VAL A 46 -23.68 14.25 -3.38
N ASN A 47 -23.74 13.36 -4.36
CA ASN A 47 -23.35 11.97 -4.23
C ASN A 47 -21.86 11.72 -4.52
N LEU A 48 -21.15 12.70 -5.13
CA LEU A 48 -19.71 12.59 -5.37
C LEU A 48 -18.91 12.36 -4.08
N SER A 49 -17.91 11.50 -4.19
CA SER A 49 -16.92 11.22 -3.16
C SER A 49 -15.94 12.38 -2.97
N ALA A 50 -15.20 12.37 -1.86
CA ALA A 50 -14.17 13.38 -1.59
C ALA A 50 -13.04 13.35 -2.64
N GLU A 51 -12.78 12.18 -3.24
CA GLU A 51 -11.76 12.00 -4.27
C GLU A 51 -12.18 12.61 -5.60
N GLU A 52 -13.45 12.43 -5.97
CA GLU A 52 -13.99 12.98 -7.22
C GLU A 52 -14.14 14.50 -7.17
N LEU A 53 -14.35 15.06 -5.99
CA LEU A 53 -14.42 16.51 -5.74
C LEU A 53 -13.04 17.19 -5.69
N ALA A 54 -11.96 16.42 -5.55
CA ALA A 54 -10.61 16.96 -5.49
C ALA A 54 -10.14 17.52 -6.84
N SER A 55 -9.15 18.42 -6.81
CA SER A 55 -8.49 18.93 -8.02
C SER A 55 -7.75 17.81 -8.75
N ASP A 56 -7.53 17.98 -10.06
CA ASP A 56 -6.84 16.97 -10.87
C ASP A 56 -5.41 16.71 -10.38
N ALA A 57 -4.71 17.76 -9.94
CA ALA A 57 -3.40 17.63 -9.32
C ALA A 57 -3.48 16.72 -8.07
N ARG A 58 -4.44 16.97 -7.17
CA ARG A 58 -4.60 16.17 -5.95
C ARG A 58 -5.05 14.73 -6.25
N LYS A 59 -5.90 14.54 -7.25
CA LYS A 59 -6.30 13.20 -7.71
C LYS A 59 -5.09 12.39 -8.17
N SER A 60 -4.22 13.03 -8.96
CA SER A 60 -3.01 12.37 -9.46
C SER A 60 -2.02 12.03 -8.34
N GLU A 61 -1.82 12.94 -7.38
CA GLU A 61 -0.99 12.72 -6.19
C GLU A 61 -1.53 11.55 -5.35
N ASN A 62 -2.83 11.57 -5.04
CA ASN A 62 -3.47 10.51 -4.28
C ASN A 62 -3.37 9.14 -4.99
N ALA A 63 -3.53 9.12 -6.32
CA ALA A 63 -3.38 7.90 -7.11
C ALA A 63 -1.93 7.37 -7.04
N GLN A 64 -0.94 8.25 -7.09
CA GLN A 64 0.47 7.86 -6.97
C GLN A 64 0.80 7.35 -5.57
N ILE A 65 0.32 8.02 -4.52
CA ILE A 65 0.50 7.55 -3.13
C ILE A 65 -0.08 6.15 -2.95
N ARG A 66 -1.30 5.91 -3.46
CA ARG A 66 -1.93 4.57 -3.42
C ARG A 66 -1.11 3.53 -4.15
N LYS A 67 -0.64 3.86 -5.35
CA LYS A 67 0.19 2.96 -6.16
C LYS A 67 1.49 2.59 -5.45
N THR A 68 2.17 3.58 -4.87
CA THR A 68 3.41 3.37 -4.11
C THR A 68 3.14 2.52 -2.87
N ALA A 69 2.10 2.82 -2.10
CA ALA A 69 1.73 2.07 -0.91
C ALA A 69 1.41 0.59 -1.22
N LEU A 70 0.67 0.33 -2.31
CA LEU A 70 0.39 -1.03 -2.78
C LEU A 70 1.69 -1.77 -3.14
N PHE A 71 2.56 -1.14 -3.91
CA PHE A 71 3.83 -1.72 -4.33
C PHE A 71 4.77 -2.02 -3.15
N GLU A 72 4.82 -1.14 -2.14
CA GLU A 72 5.60 -1.36 -0.93
C GLU A 72 5.03 -2.49 -0.07
N ALA A 73 3.69 -2.59 0.04
CA ALA A 73 3.04 -3.69 0.74
C ALA A 73 3.35 -5.04 0.10
N GLU A 74 3.33 -5.13 -1.24
CA GLU A 74 3.73 -6.34 -1.98
C GLU A 74 5.21 -6.69 -1.75
N ARG A 75 6.10 -5.70 -1.73
CA ARG A 75 7.53 -5.91 -1.42
C ARG A 75 7.74 -6.44 0.00
N GLY A 76 6.96 -5.97 0.97
CA GLY A 76 7.04 -6.42 2.36
C GLY A 76 6.67 -7.90 2.55
N GLN A 77 5.82 -8.45 1.69
CA GLN A 77 5.46 -9.88 1.70
C GLN A 77 6.61 -10.77 1.25
N HIS A 78 7.46 -10.29 0.33
CA HIS A 78 8.74 -10.91 0.01
C HIS A 78 9.79 -10.53 1.06
N MET A 79 9.63 -11.04 2.29
CA MET A 79 10.67 -11.06 3.31
C MET A 79 12.00 -11.49 2.66
N LYS A 80 12.91 -10.54 2.45
CA LYS A 80 14.27 -10.81 1.99
C LYS A 80 14.94 -11.63 3.09
N LYS A 81 14.84 -12.95 3.00
CA LYS A 81 15.57 -13.86 3.89
C LYS A 81 17.04 -13.48 3.79
N ALA A 82 17.68 -13.19 4.93
CA ALA A 82 19.10 -12.90 4.99
C ALA A 82 19.86 -14.01 4.27
N THR A 83 20.46 -13.66 3.13
CA THR A 83 21.16 -14.59 2.25
C THR A 83 22.64 -14.36 2.45
N THR A 84 23.39 -15.43 2.70
CA THR A 84 24.84 -15.45 2.82
C THR A 84 25.45 -16.19 1.64
N ASP A 85 26.63 -15.73 1.22
CA ASP A 85 27.45 -16.39 0.20
C ASP A 85 28.49 -17.35 0.81
N GLN A 86 28.43 -17.64 2.12
CA GLN A 86 29.38 -18.55 2.77
C GLN A 86 29.25 -20.00 2.30
N PHE A 87 28.06 -20.44 1.89
CA PHE A 87 27.77 -21.82 1.53
C PHE A 87 27.36 -21.95 0.06
N GLN A 88 27.91 -22.95 -0.64
CA GLN A 88 27.48 -23.31 -1.99
C GLN A 88 26.51 -24.50 -1.95
N CYS A 89 25.37 -24.37 -2.62
CA CYS A 89 24.41 -25.47 -2.70
C CYS A 89 24.91 -26.61 -3.60
N GLY A 90 24.96 -27.84 -3.10
CA GLY A 90 25.34 -29.01 -3.91
C GLY A 90 24.39 -29.34 -5.06
N LYS A 91 23.12 -28.91 -5.00
CA LYS A 91 22.10 -29.23 -6.02
C LYS A 91 22.09 -28.23 -7.19
N CYS A 92 22.04 -26.93 -6.90
CA CYS A 92 21.96 -25.88 -7.93
C CYS A 92 23.26 -25.09 -8.12
N LYS A 93 24.32 -25.39 -7.35
CA LYS A 93 25.63 -24.73 -7.37
C LYS A 93 25.66 -23.22 -7.09
N GLN A 94 24.51 -22.62 -6.78
CA GLN A 94 24.44 -21.21 -6.39
C GLN A 94 24.84 -21.02 -4.92
N ARG A 95 25.36 -19.82 -4.60
CA ARG A 95 25.76 -19.42 -3.24
C ARG A 95 24.68 -18.63 -2.50
N LYS A 96 23.41 -18.75 -2.90
CA LYS A 96 22.29 -18.08 -2.23
C LYS A 96 21.74 -18.99 -1.12
N CYS A 97 22.28 -18.88 0.08
CA CYS A 97 21.90 -19.72 1.22
C CYS A 97 21.51 -18.90 2.44
N GLN A 98 20.56 -19.38 3.23
CA GLN A 98 20.27 -18.91 4.59
C GLN A 98 20.86 -19.93 5.56
N TYR A 99 21.45 -19.46 6.67
CA TYR A 99 21.88 -20.34 7.74
C TYR A 99 21.40 -19.85 9.11
N TYR A 100 21.30 -20.78 10.05
CA TYR A 100 21.17 -20.48 11.47
C TYR A 100 21.91 -21.55 12.27
N GLN A 101 22.38 -21.19 13.45
CA GLN A 101 23.12 -22.09 14.33
C GLN A 101 22.23 -22.53 15.49
N MET A 102 22.32 -23.81 15.84
CA MET A 102 21.55 -24.38 16.94
C MET A 102 22.37 -25.48 17.60
N GLN A 103 22.45 -25.46 18.93
CA GLN A 103 23.09 -26.52 19.69
C GLN A 103 22.16 -27.73 19.72
N THR A 104 22.60 -28.84 19.15
CA THR A 104 21.80 -30.09 19.08
C THR A 104 22.45 -31.27 19.81
N ARG A 105 23.63 -31.04 20.40
CA ARG A 105 24.50 -32.02 21.06
C ARG A 105 24.93 -31.49 22.44
N SER A 106 25.67 -32.30 23.19
CA SER A 106 26.16 -31.94 24.54
C SER A 106 26.90 -30.60 24.57
N ALA A 107 27.04 -30.03 25.77
CA ALA A 107 27.71 -28.73 25.95
C ALA A 107 29.17 -28.72 25.46
N ASP A 108 29.82 -29.89 25.41
CA ASP A 108 31.20 -30.07 24.98
C ASP A 108 31.37 -30.09 23.44
N GLU A 109 30.28 -30.13 22.67
CA GLU A 109 30.32 -30.14 21.21
C GLU A 109 29.93 -28.79 20.60
N PRO A 110 30.57 -28.36 19.50
CA PRO A 110 30.27 -27.09 18.86
C PRO A 110 28.85 -27.05 18.28
N MET A 111 28.31 -25.84 18.14
CA MET A 111 26.98 -25.63 17.56
C MET A 111 26.85 -26.16 16.14
N THR A 112 25.71 -26.78 15.81
CA THR A 112 25.43 -27.28 14.46
C THR A 112 24.90 -26.13 13.60
N THR A 113 25.47 -25.95 12.41
CA THR A 113 24.99 -24.95 11.45
C THR A 113 23.99 -25.58 10.48
N PHE A 114 22.77 -25.06 10.43
CA PHE A 114 21.73 -25.50 9.50
C PHE A 114 21.68 -24.57 8.30
N VAL A 115 21.89 -25.08 7.10
CA VAL A 115 21.94 -24.29 5.87
C VAL A 115 20.76 -24.67 4.97
N THR A 116 20.07 -23.67 4.42
CA THR A 116 18.98 -23.84 3.45
C THR A 116 19.26 -22.98 2.21
N CYS A 117 19.25 -23.59 1.03
CA CYS A 117 19.39 -22.86 -0.23
C CYS A 117 18.09 -22.11 -0.55
N THR A 118 18.18 -20.80 -0.75
CA THR A 118 17.01 -19.96 -1.07
C THR A 118 16.56 -20.08 -2.53
N ASN A 119 17.40 -20.66 -3.40
CA ASN A 119 17.06 -20.89 -4.81
C ASN A 119 16.32 -22.22 -5.05
N CYS A 120 16.79 -23.35 -4.48
CA CYS A 120 16.22 -24.68 -4.74
C CYS A 120 15.61 -25.37 -3.51
N GLY A 121 15.63 -24.72 -2.34
CA GLY A 121 15.07 -25.26 -1.10
C GLY A 121 15.88 -26.40 -0.45
N ASN A 122 17.02 -26.80 -1.02
CA ASN A 122 17.84 -27.85 -0.43
C ASN A 122 18.32 -27.45 0.97
N ARG A 123 18.24 -28.37 1.93
CA ARG A 123 18.63 -28.14 3.32
C ARG A 123 19.61 -29.20 3.80
N TRP A 124 20.68 -28.78 4.47
CA TRP A 124 21.70 -29.68 5.01
C TRP A 124 22.29 -29.11 6.30
N LYS A 125 23.02 -29.97 7.02
CA LYS A 125 23.78 -29.59 8.22
C LYS A 125 25.25 -29.41 7.83
N PHE A 126 25.88 -28.39 8.37
CA PHE A 126 27.32 -28.14 8.29
C PHE A 126 27.87 -28.26 9.72
N CYS A 127 28.75 -29.24 9.93
CA CYS A 127 29.38 -29.57 11.20
C CYS A 127 30.80 -29.01 11.21
#